data_AF-A0A1Q5L0Y9-F1
#
_entry.id   AF-A0A1Q5L0Y9-F1
#
_cell.length_a   1.000
_cell.length_b   1.000
_cell.length_c   1.000
_cell.angle_alpha   90.00
_cell.angle_beta   90.00
_cell.angle_gamma   90.00
#
_symmetry.space_group_name_H-M   'P 1'
#
loop_
_entity.id
_entity.type
_entity.pdbx_description
1 polymer ?
#
loop_
_entity_poly.entity_id
_entity_poly.type
_entity_poly.pdbx_seq_one_letter_code
_entity_poly.pdbx_strand_id
1 'polypeptide(L)' 'MAAGAAVGLVAPAVGRRLALGAPAAVRMSLPAVPVIVATVSAAWWLFATRGTLDGCPGDSGLCPASDVPPSWPAWIPV' A
#
# COMPACT_ATOMS: atom_id res chain seq x y z
N MET A 1 -15.01 -25.18 0.74
CA MET A 1 -14.27 -25.57 -0.48
C MET A 1 -14.96 -25.12 -1.78
N ALA A 2 -16.29 -25.26 -1.91
CA ALA A 2 -17.03 -24.82 -3.11
C ALA A 2 -16.95 -23.31 -3.41
N ALA A 3 -16.91 -22.46 -2.37
CA ALA A 3 -16.80 -21.00 -2.54
C ALA A 3 -15.46 -20.56 -3.17
N GLY A 4 -14.35 -21.25 -2.89
CA GLY A 4 -13.04 -20.96 -3.49
C GLY A 4 -12.98 -21.35 -4.96
N ALA A 5 -13.63 -22.46 -5.34
CA ALA A 5 -13.69 -22.92 -6.72
C ALA A 5 -14.54 -21.97 -7.61
N ALA A 6 -15.62 -21.41 -7.08
CA ALA A 6 -16.43 -20.41 -7.78
C ALA A 6 -15.66 -19.09 -7.99
N VAL A 7 -14.94 -18.61 -6.98
CA VAL A 7 -14.08 -17.41 -7.10
C VAL A 7 -12.93 -17.62 -8.09
N GLY A 8 -12.33 -18.82 -8.10
CA GLY A 8 -11.25 -19.19 -9.02
C GLY A 8 -11.66 -19.24 -10.50
N LEU A 9 -12.94 -19.46 -10.80
CA LEU A 9 -13.47 -19.52 -12.17
C LEU A 9 -14.07 -18.18 -12.66
N VAL A 10 -14.58 -17.35 -11.75
CA VAL A 10 -15.15 -16.03 -12.09
C VAL A 10 -14.04 -15.01 -12.39
N ALA A 11 -12.92 -15.06 -11.64
CA ALA A 11 -11.77 -14.17 -11.86
C ALA A 11 -11.21 -14.21 -13.30
N PRO A 12 -10.92 -15.37 -13.91
CA PRO A 12 -10.43 -15.42 -15.29
C PRO A 12 -11.48 -15.01 -16.33
N ALA A 13 -12.76 -15.31 -16.11
CA ALA A 13 -13.83 -14.95 -17.05
C ALA A 13 -14.08 -13.44 -17.11
N VAL A 14 -14.04 -12.74 -15.96
CA VAL A 14 -14.13 -11.28 -15.87
C VAL A 14 -12.86 -10.62 -16.43
N GLY A 15 -11.68 -11.14 -16.09
CA GLY A 15 -10.41 -10.67 -16.66
C GLY A 15 -10.35 -10.79 -18.18
N ARG A 16 -10.87 -11.88 -18.75
CA ARG A 16 -10.92 -12.10 -20.21
C ARG A 16 -11.90 -11.15 -20.91
N ARG A 17 -13.06 -10.86 -20.32
CA ARG A 17 -14.01 -9.87 -20.88
C ARG A 17 -13.47 -8.44 -20.80
N LEU A 18 -12.83 -8.08 -19.69
CA LEU A 18 -12.17 -6.78 -19.54
C LEU A 18 -11.00 -6.64 -20.51
N ALA A 19 -10.17 -7.67 -20.69
CA ALA A 19 -9.05 -7.62 -21.64
C ALA A 19 -9.50 -7.53 -23.12
N LEU A 20 -10.64 -8.10 -23.50
CA LEU A 20 -11.12 -8.08 -24.88
C LEU A 20 -11.87 -6.79 -25.26
N GLY A 21 -12.54 -6.14 -24.31
CA GLY A 21 -13.32 -4.91 -24.55
C GLY A 21 -12.64 -3.60 -24.10
N ALA A 22 -11.55 -3.67 -23.32
CA ALA A 22 -10.93 -2.48 -22.77
C ALA A 22 -9.89 -1.84 -23.73
N PRO A 23 -9.75 -0.50 -23.70
CA PRO A 23 -8.72 0.22 -24.43
C PRO A 23 -7.32 -0.34 -24.16
N ALA A 24 -6.42 -0.28 -25.16
CA ALA A 24 -5.09 -0.88 -25.07
C ALA A 24 -4.31 -0.49 -23.79
N ALA A 25 -4.46 0.75 -23.34
CA ALA A 25 -3.86 1.24 -22.09
C ALA A 25 -4.31 0.46 -20.84
N VAL A 26 -5.59 0.06 -20.76
CA VAL A 26 -6.15 -0.71 -19.64
C VAL A 26 -5.65 -2.16 -19.67
N ARG A 27 -5.46 -2.74 -20.86
CA ARG A 27 -4.88 -4.09 -20.98
C ARG A 27 -3.42 -4.13 -20.56
N MET A 28 -2.68 -3.07 -20.86
CA MET A 28 -1.27 -2.95 -20.47
C MET A 28 -1.08 -2.81 -18.95
N SER A 29 -2.03 -2.18 -18.25
CA SER A 29 -1.98 -2.02 -16.79
C SER A 29 -2.55 -3.19 -16.01
N LEU A 30 -3.42 -4.01 -16.63
CA LEU A 30 -4.06 -5.17 -16.02
C LEU A 30 -3.10 -6.13 -15.27
N PRO A 31 -1.93 -6.51 -15.81
CA PRO A 31 -0.99 -7.37 -15.08
C PRO A 31 -0.31 -6.68 -13.88
N ALA A 32 -0.22 -5.36 -13.86
CA ALA A 32 0.36 -4.62 -12.74
C ALA A 32 -0.59 -4.55 -11.53
N VAL A 33 -1.90 -4.56 -11.76
CA VAL A 33 -2.92 -4.48 -10.69
C VAL A 33 -2.74 -5.55 -9.60
N PRO A 34 -2.69 -6.87 -9.91
CA PRO A 34 -2.53 -7.87 -8.86
C PRO A 34 -1.19 -7.76 -8.14
N VAL A 35 -0.11 -7.34 -8.83
CA VAL A 35 1.21 -7.12 -8.23
C VAL A 35 1.14 -5.97 -7.23
N ILE A 36 0.52 -4.84 -7.60
CA ILE A 36 0.35 -3.69 -6.72
C ILE A 36 -0.49 -4.06 -5.50
N VAL A 37 -1.63 -4.73 -5.72
CA VAL A 37 -2.51 -5.15 -4.61
C VAL A 37 -1.77 -6.07 -3.65
N ALA A 38 -1.11 -7.11 -4.15
CA ALA A 38 -0.34 -8.04 -3.32
C ALA A 38 0.78 -7.32 -2.54
N THR A 39 1.51 -6.43 -3.20
CA THR A 39 2.63 -5.70 -2.60
C THR A 39 2.14 -4.74 -1.50
N VAL A 40 1.10 -3.95 -1.79
CA VAL A 40 0.55 -2.97 -0.83
C VAL A 40 -0.09 -3.69 0.35
N SER A 41 -0.84 -4.77 0.13
CA SER A 41 -1.43 -5.56 1.22
C SER A 41 -0.37 -6.23 2.09
N ALA A 42 0.68 -6.79 1.48
CA ALA A 42 1.79 -7.39 2.24
C ALA A 42 2.57 -6.35 3.04
N ALA A 43 2.88 -5.20 2.43
CA ALA A 43 3.55 -4.09 3.11
C ALA A 43 2.72 -3.58 4.29
N TRP A 44 1.41 -3.37 4.08
CA TRP A 44 0.49 -2.96 5.15
C TRP A 44 0.43 -3.99 6.27
N TRP A 45 0.30 -5.27 5.95
CA TRP A 45 0.26 -6.34 6.94
C TRP A 45 1.56 -6.41 7.77
N LEU A 46 2.72 -6.33 7.10
CA LEU A 46 4.02 -6.31 7.77
C LEU A 46 4.15 -5.11 8.70
N PHE A 47 3.75 -3.92 8.24
CA PHE A 47 3.74 -2.72 9.06
C PHE A 47 2.81 -2.87 10.28
N ALA A 48 1.59 -3.38 10.07
CA ALA A 48 0.61 -3.57 11.14
C ALA A 48 1.05 -4.61 12.19
N THR A 49 1.82 -5.63 11.78
CA THR A 49 2.22 -6.73 12.67
C THR A 49 3.61 -6.58 13.28
N ARG A 50 4.53 -5.92 12.58
CA ARG A 50 5.91 -5.75 13.04
C ARG A 50 6.24 -4.32 13.43
N GLY A 51 5.34 -3.38 13.20
CA GLY A 51 5.59 -1.97 13.41
C GLY A 51 6.54 -1.40 12.36
N THR A 52 7.18 -0.30 12.72
CA THR A 52 8.18 0.35 11.88
C THR A 52 9.55 -0.33 11.98
N LEU A 53 10.43 -0.03 11.01
CA LEU A 53 11.83 -0.43 11.07
C LEU A 53 12.51 0.16 12.31
N ASP A 54 13.48 -0.58 12.86
CA ASP A 54 14.31 -0.11 13.97
C ASP A 54 14.94 1.25 13.64
N GLY A 55 14.83 2.20 14.58
CA GLY A 55 15.29 3.58 14.40
C GLY A 55 14.32 4.51 13.67
N CYS A 56 13.16 4.01 13.22
CA CYS A 56 12.09 4.83 12.64
C CYS A 56 10.81 4.68 13.45
N PRO A 57 10.73 5.16 14.70
CA PRO A 57 9.53 4.98 15.53
C PRO A 57 8.28 5.54 14.84
N GLY A 58 7.23 4.71 14.75
CA GLY A 58 5.95 5.10 14.14
C GLY A 58 5.22 6.20 14.91
N ASP A 59 5.59 6.40 16.16
CA ASP A 59 5.29 7.59 16.93
C ASP A 59 6.53 8.48 16.91
N SER A 60 6.57 9.42 15.95
CA SER A 60 7.75 10.28 15.76
C SER A 60 7.95 11.29 16.88
N GLY A 61 7.02 11.35 17.86
CA GLY A 61 7.09 12.25 19.00
C GLY A 61 7.24 13.72 18.61
N LEU A 62 7.60 14.56 19.57
CA LEU A 62 8.05 15.92 19.28
C LEU A 62 9.53 15.90 18.90
N CYS A 63 9.93 16.85 18.05
CA CYS A 63 11.32 17.01 17.65
C CYS A 63 12.16 17.37 18.90
N PRO A 64 13.21 16.59 19.24
CA PRO A 64 14.02 16.90 20.41
C PRO A 64 14.63 18.28 20.28
N ALA A 65 14.74 19.03 21.39
CA ALA A 65 15.21 20.41 21.38
C ALA A 65 16.61 20.60 20.75
N SER A 66 17.43 19.54 20.69
CA SER A 66 18.73 19.55 20.01
C SER A 66 18.64 19.62 18.48
N ASP A 67 17.52 19.17 17.90
CA ASP A 67 17.27 19.14 16.45
C ASP A 67 16.42 20.34 15.99
N VAL A 68 16.04 21.23 16.91
CA VAL A 68 15.28 22.46 16.63
C VAL A 68 16.24 23.58 16.23
N PRO A 69 16.32 24.00 14.95
CA PRO A 69 17.10 25.16 14.55
C PRO A 69 16.80 26.42 15.38
N PRO A 70 17.81 27.28 15.64
CA PRO A 70 17.64 28.49 16.46
C PRO A 70 16.59 29.48 15.93
N SER A 71 16.25 29.41 14.64
CA SER A 71 15.26 30.25 13.97
C SER A 71 13.83 29.71 14.06
N TRP A 72 13.60 28.60 14.77
CA TRP A 72 12.26 28.02 14.88
C TRP A 72 11.31 28.99 15.62
N PRO A 73 10.12 29.29 15.06
CA PRO A 73 9.16 30.17 15.73
C PRO A 73 8.68 29.60 17.07
N ALA A 74 8.66 30.45 18.11
CA ALA A 74 8.31 30.07 19.49
C ALA A 74 6.86 29.56 19.70
N TRP A 75 6.00 29.65 18.70
CA TRP A 75 4.62 29.18 18.75
C TRP A 75 4.46 27.72 18.28
N ILE A 76 5.51 27.10 17.74
CA ILE A 76 5.47 25.69 17.32
C ILE A 76 5.83 24.81 18.52
N PRO A 77 4.98 23.83 18.89
CA PRO A 77 5.24 22.95 20.01
C PRO A 77 6.47 22.06 19.75
N VAL A 78 7.34 22.01 20.75
CA VAL A 78 8.53 21.14 20.87
C VAL A 78 8.40 20.26 22.10
#